data_AF-A0A6N9YT16-F1
#
_entry.id   AF-A0A6N9YT16-F1
#
_cell.length_a   1.000
_cell.length_b   1.000
_cell.length_c   1.000
_cell.angle_alpha   90.00
_cell.angle_beta   90.00
_cell.angle_gamma   90.00
#
_symmetry.space_group_name_H-M   'P 1'
#
loop_
_entity.id
_entity.type
_entity.pdbx_description
1 polymer ?
#
loop_
_entity_poly.entity_id
_entity_poly.type
_entity_poly.pdbx_seq_one_letter_code
_entity_poly.pdbx_strand_id
1 'polypeptide(L)'
;MSSTHFFPHSSSRLRAVFQALLVTFLWSLSWVLIKAGLEEIPALTFAGLRYVLAFLCLLPLVVRSRHLKAIRGLTGADWLRLTSLGLVWYTLTQGAQFLALDRLPATTTSLILSFSPVVVALLGIAFLAEQPRRAQWVGMAVYLVGAAIFLYPVNLPAQQVVGLGIAVLGLLANAGAAVLGRAVNRSGVLSPLVVTVVSMGIGSLVLLATGLATQGMPVLSPSSWAIVGWLAVVNTAFAFTLWNLTLRTLSATESSVINNTMLIQIAVLAWVFLDESLSPTEVTGLVLAAFGVLLVQVRRLRRWSS
;
A
#
# COMPACT_ATOMS: atom_id res chain seq x y z
N MET A 1 17.41 17.00 -42.56
CA MET A 1 17.29 17.08 -41.09
C MET A 1 15.93 16.47 -40.71
N SER A 2 15.86 15.16 -40.51
CA SER A 2 14.63 14.47 -40.09
C SER A 2 14.72 14.11 -38.62
N SER A 3 13.81 14.66 -37.83
CA SER A 3 13.53 14.32 -36.44
C SER A 3 12.98 12.89 -36.33
N THR A 4 13.80 11.97 -35.83
CA THR A 4 13.35 10.63 -35.44
C THR A 4 12.67 10.70 -34.07
N HIS A 5 11.34 10.67 -34.07
CA HIS A 5 10.54 10.36 -32.89
C HIS A 5 10.86 8.93 -32.43
N PHE A 6 11.58 8.81 -31.32
CA PHE A 6 11.89 7.54 -30.67
C PHE A 6 10.61 7.00 -30.00
N PHE A 7 9.83 6.20 -30.71
CA PHE A 7 8.82 5.36 -30.07
C PHE A 7 9.56 4.32 -29.23
N PRO A 8 9.36 4.23 -27.90
CA PRO A 8 9.93 3.13 -27.13
C PRO A 8 9.36 1.82 -27.66
N HIS A 9 10.24 0.86 -28.00
CA HIS A 9 9.87 -0.45 -28.51
C HIS A 9 8.70 -1.04 -27.72
N SER A 10 7.61 -1.39 -28.40
CA SER A 10 6.36 -1.93 -27.82
C SER A 10 6.59 -3.09 -26.84
N SER A 11 7.64 -3.89 -27.06
CA SER A 11 8.10 -4.97 -26.19
C SER A 11 8.56 -4.51 -24.80
N SER A 12 9.11 -3.30 -24.65
CA SER A 12 9.51 -2.74 -23.36
C SER A 12 8.30 -2.36 -22.51
N ARG A 13 7.30 -1.71 -23.13
CA ARG A 13 6.07 -1.30 -22.43
C ARG A 13 5.22 -2.51 -22.04
N LEU A 14 5.07 -3.49 -22.93
CA LEU A 14 4.32 -4.72 -22.64
C LEU A 14 4.94 -5.48 -21.46
N ARG A 15 6.28 -5.59 -21.42
CA ARG A 15 7.00 -6.17 -20.28
C ARG A 15 6.72 -5.41 -18.98
N ALA A 16 6.73 -4.08 -19.00
CA ALA A 16 6.44 -3.27 -17.81
C ALA A 16 4.99 -3.48 -17.31
N VAL A 17 4.02 -3.65 -18.21
CA VAL A 17 2.62 -3.96 -17.85
C VAL A 17 2.53 -5.33 -17.18
N PHE A 18 3.13 -6.39 -17.76
CA PHE A 18 3.13 -7.72 -17.15
C PHE A 18 3.84 -7.74 -15.80
N GLN A 19 4.97 -7.03 -15.68
CA GLN A 19 5.67 -6.88 -14.40
C GLN A 19 4.80 -6.17 -13.36
N ALA A 20 4.07 -5.12 -13.74
CA ALA A 20 3.19 -4.39 -12.83
C ALA A 20 2.00 -5.26 -12.39
N LEU A 21 1.42 -6.03 -13.30
CA LEU A 21 0.35 -6.99 -12.99
C LEU A 21 0.85 -8.10 -12.05
N LEU A 22 2.03 -8.66 -12.30
CA LEU A 22 2.67 -9.62 -11.41
C LEU A 22 2.88 -9.03 -10.02
N VAL A 23 3.35 -7.78 -9.92
CA VAL A 23 3.52 -7.11 -8.62
C VAL A 23 2.19 -6.96 -7.90
N THR A 24 1.14 -6.50 -8.59
CA THR A 24 -0.19 -6.38 -7.95
C THR A 24 -0.73 -7.72 -7.50
N PHE A 25 -0.46 -8.79 -8.25
CA PHE A 25 -0.84 -10.14 -7.88
C PHE A 25 -0.09 -10.61 -6.63
N LEU A 26 1.23 -10.41 -6.57
CA LEU A 26 2.01 -10.69 -5.37
C LEU A 26 1.48 -9.91 -4.17
N TRP A 27 1.31 -8.59 -4.31
CA TRP A 27 0.75 -7.78 -3.23
C TRP A 27 -0.64 -8.22 -2.81
N SER A 28 -1.50 -8.66 -3.73
CA SER A 28 -2.83 -9.20 -3.41
C SER A 28 -2.74 -10.55 -2.70
N LEU A 29 -1.86 -11.45 -3.15
CA LEU A 29 -1.57 -12.73 -2.50
C LEU A 29 -1.03 -12.54 -1.08
N SER A 30 -0.33 -11.43 -0.82
CA SER A 30 0.15 -11.11 0.52
C SER A 30 -1.00 -11.00 1.54
N TRP A 31 -2.20 -10.61 1.15
CA TRP A 31 -3.36 -10.53 2.05
C TRP A 31 -3.81 -11.91 2.54
N VAL A 32 -3.82 -12.89 1.64
CA VAL A 32 -4.12 -14.29 1.96
C VAL A 32 -3.08 -14.85 2.93
N LEU A 33 -1.79 -14.63 2.63
CA LEU A 33 -0.70 -15.10 3.47
C LEU A 33 -0.66 -14.41 4.85
N ILE A 34 -1.04 -13.13 4.92
CA ILE A 34 -1.21 -12.44 6.19
C ILE A 34 -2.34 -13.08 6.99
N LYS A 35 -3.51 -13.35 6.38
CA LYS A 35 -4.63 -14.01 7.08
C LYS A 35 -4.24 -15.38 7.62
N ALA A 36 -3.57 -16.20 6.80
CA ALA A 36 -3.06 -17.49 7.24
C ALA A 36 -2.04 -17.37 8.38
N GLY A 37 -1.10 -16.42 8.30
CA GLY A 37 -0.11 -16.21 9.36
C GLY A 37 -0.70 -15.61 10.66
N LEU A 38 -1.81 -14.87 10.57
CA LEU A 38 -2.49 -14.28 11.74
C LEU A 38 -3.14 -15.33 12.64
N GLU A 39 -3.34 -16.56 12.17
CA GLU A 39 -3.82 -17.67 13.00
C GLU A 39 -2.83 -18.07 14.10
N GLU A 40 -1.52 -17.89 13.86
CA GLU A 40 -0.45 -18.25 14.80
C GLU A 40 0.33 -17.04 15.31
N ILE A 41 0.41 -15.96 14.54
CA ILE A 41 1.28 -14.81 14.83
C ILE A 41 0.44 -13.59 15.17
N PRO A 42 0.63 -12.98 16.35
CA PRO A 42 -0.04 -11.73 16.71
C PRO A 42 0.22 -10.61 15.70
N ALA A 43 -0.83 -9.85 15.38
CA ALA A 43 -0.84 -8.93 14.24
C ALA A 43 0.29 -7.90 14.16
N LEU A 44 0.61 -7.21 15.27
CA LEU A 44 1.66 -6.18 15.28
C LEU A 44 3.05 -6.82 15.23
N THR A 45 3.25 -7.91 15.96
CA THR A 45 4.51 -8.67 15.90
C THR A 45 4.74 -9.23 14.50
N PHE A 46 3.70 -9.76 13.85
CA PHE A 46 3.79 -10.27 12.49
C PHE A 46 4.18 -9.17 11.49
N ALA A 47 3.49 -8.03 11.55
CA ALA A 47 3.80 -6.88 10.71
C ALA A 47 5.25 -6.40 10.95
N GLY A 48 5.67 -6.30 12.21
CA GLY A 48 7.03 -5.94 12.61
C GLY A 48 8.07 -6.89 12.03
N LEU A 49 7.90 -8.21 12.22
CA LEU A 49 8.81 -9.24 11.71
C LEU A 49 8.95 -9.15 10.18
N ARG A 50 7.83 -9.05 9.45
CA ARG A 50 7.82 -8.90 7.99
C ARG A 50 8.65 -7.69 7.54
N TYR A 51 8.40 -6.52 8.12
CA TYR A 51 9.02 -5.28 7.65
C TYR A 51 10.47 -5.13 8.12
N VAL A 52 10.83 -5.65 9.31
CA VAL A 52 12.22 -5.71 9.75
C VAL A 52 13.03 -6.64 8.85
N LEU A 53 12.50 -7.83 8.52
CA LEU A 53 13.16 -8.74 7.60
C LEU A 53 13.31 -8.14 6.19
N ALA A 54 12.27 -7.45 5.69
CA ALA A 54 12.35 -6.75 4.42
C ALA A 54 13.41 -5.62 4.43
N PHE A 55 13.50 -4.86 5.52
CA PHE A 55 14.55 -3.87 5.74
C PHE A 55 15.94 -4.49 5.68
N LEU A 56 16.15 -5.62 6.37
CA LEU A 56 17.42 -6.36 6.34
C LEU A 56 17.77 -6.85 4.93
N CYS A 57 16.78 -7.30 4.14
CA CYS A 57 17.00 -7.69 2.75
C CYS A 57 17.38 -6.51 1.84
N LEU A 58 16.88 -5.30 2.12
CA LEU A 58 17.17 -4.11 1.33
C LEU A 58 18.47 -3.41 1.77
N LEU A 59 18.93 -3.66 3.00
CA LEU A 59 20.13 -3.03 3.58
C LEU A 59 21.39 -3.20 2.69
N PRO A 60 21.72 -4.38 2.12
CA PRO A 60 22.88 -4.55 1.24
C PRO A 60 22.86 -3.65 -0.01
N LEU A 61 21.68 -3.28 -0.50
CA LEU A 61 21.55 -2.40 -1.67
C LEU A 61 21.96 -0.96 -1.37
N VAL A 62 21.87 -0.57 -0.10
CA VAL A 62 22.21 0.78 0.41
C VAL A 62 23.65 0.87 0.89
N VAL A 63 24.29 -0.24 1.25
CA VAL A 63 25.71 -0.27 1.68
C VAL A 63 26.67 0.08 0.53
N ARG A 64 26.19 0.22 -0.72
CA ARG A 64 26.98 0.79 -1.82
C ARG A 64 27.41 2.24 -1.52
N SER A 65 28.68 2.57 -1.77
CA SER A 65 29.36 3.80 -1.30
C SER A 65 28.63 5.12 -1.58
N ARG A 66 27.84 5.21 -2.66
CA ARG A 66 27.07 6.42 -3.00
C ARG A 66 25.85 6.67 -2.09
N HIS A 67 25.21 5.62 -1.58
CA HIS A 67 24.01 5.75 -0.74
C HIS A 67 24.37 5.94 0.75
N LEU A 68 25.46 5.31 1.20
CA LEU A 68 26.01 5.56 2.54
C LEU A 68 26.42 7.02 2.75
N LYS A 69 27.04 7.66 1.74
CA LYS A 69 27.36 9.10 1.81
C LYS A 69 26.10 9.96 1.95
N ALA A 70 25.04 9.63 1.22
CA ALA A 70 23.77 10.33 1.33
C ALA A 70 23.14 10.19 2.73
N ILE A 71 23.21 9.00 3.33
CA ILE A 71 22.71 8.77 4.70
C ILE A 71 23.51 9.56 5.75
N ARG A 72 24.85 9.58 5.62
CA ARG A 72 25.72 10.36 6.52
C ARG A 72 25.52 11.86 6.40
N GLY A 73 25.06 12.33 5.24
CA GLY A 73 24.75 13.75 4.98
C GLY A 73 23.34 14.17 5.37
N LEU A 74 22.52 13.30 5.99
CA LEU A 74 21.17 13.65 6.41
C LEU A 74 21.19 14.73 7.49
N THR A 75 20.45 15.81 7.25
CA THR A 75 20.26 16.86 8.24
C THR A 75 19.27 16.43 9.32
N GLY A 76 19.20 17.16 10.45
CA GLY A 76 18.18 16.91 11.47
C GLY A 76 16.75 17.02 10.94
N ALA A 77 16.51 17.90 9.97
CA ALA A 77 15.21 18.02 9.30
C ALA A 77 14.90 16.80 8.44
N ASP A 78 15.89 16.20 7.77
CA ASP A 78 15.70 14.97 6.99
C ASP A 78 15.42 13.78 7.89
N TRP A 79 16.12 13.65 9.02
CA TRP A 79 15.84 12.63 10.02
C TRP A 79 14.43 12.75 10.58
N LEU A 80 13.97 13.98 10.89
CA LEU A 80 12.60 14.20 11.35
C LEU A 80 11.59 13.75 10.29
N ARG A 81 11.76 14.17 9.04
CA ARG A 81 10.86 13.79 7.93
C ARG A 81 10.84 12.27 7.68
N LEU A 82 12.00 11.62 7.66
CA LEU A 82 12.12 10.18 7.44
C LEU A 82 11.58 9.38 8.62
N THR A 83 11.77 9.86 9.85
CA THR A 83 11.17 9.28 11.06
C THR A 83 9.66 9.40 11.01
N SER A 84 9.11 10.57 10.74
CA SER A 84 7.67 10.78 10.62
C SER A 84 7.07 9.91 9.52
N LEU A 85 7.73 9.84 8.35
CA LEU A 85 7.30 8.94 7.27
C LEU A 85 7.34 7.48 7.72
N GLY A 86 8.40 7.07 8.41
CA GLY A 86 8.57 5.71 8.93
C GLY A 86 7.47 5.32 9.90
N LEU A 87 7.18 6.18 10.88
CA LEU A 87 6.14 5.97 11.88
C LEU A 87 4.75 5.93 11.27
N VAL A 88 4.42 6.88 10.37
CA VAL A 88 3.07 6.93 9.79
C VAL A 88 2.84 5.81 8.79
N TRP A 89 3.82 5.53 7.92
CA TRP A 89 3.70 4.48 6.91
C TRP A 89 3.90 3.08 7.50
N TYR A 90 5.07 2.78 8.05
CA TYR A 90 5.37 1.42 8.47
C TYR A 90 4.81 1.08 9.83
N THR A 91 4.78 1.98 10.82
CA THR A 91 4.23 1.65 12.14
C THR A 91 2.70 1.72 12.14
N LEU A 92 2.13 2.89 11.84
CA LEU A 92 0.69 3.11 11.95
C LEU A 92 -0.08 2.46 10.81
N THR A 93 0.27 2.73 9.54
CA THR A 93 -0.51 2.21 8.40
C THR A 93 -0.43 0.69 8.33
N GLN A 94 0.77 0.12 8.38
CA GLN A 94 0.92 -1.33 8.29
C GLN A 94 0.47 -2.06 9.55
N GLY A 95 0.71 -1.50 10.75
CA GLY A 95 0.19 -2.07 11.99
C GLY A 95 -1.35 -2.09 12.01
N ALA A 96 -1.99 -0.99 11.60
CA ALA A 96 -3.44 -0.92 11.45
C ALA A 96 -3.97 -1.91 10.40
N GLN A 97 -3.29 -2.06 9.26
CA GLN A 97 -3.69 -3.04 8.25
C GLN A 97 -3.70 -4.48 8.80
N PHE A 98 -2.65 -4.90 9.52
CA PHE A 98 -2.60 -6.24 10.10
C PHE A 98 -3.64 -6.43 11.20
N LEU A 99 -3.81 -5.43 12.08
CA LEU A 99 -4.86 -5.46 13.12
C LEU A 99 -6.28 -5.47 12.55
N ALA A 100 -6.50 -4.81 11.41
CA ALA A 100 -7.76 -4.84 10.69
C ALA A 100 -8.00 -6.22 10.06
N LEU A 101 -6.99 -6.81 9.41
CA LEU A 101 -7.09 -8.15 8.81
C LEU A 101 -7.33 -9.27 9.83
N ASP A 102 -6.84 -9.08 11.05
CA ASP A 102 -7.12 -9.95 12.20
C ASP A 102 -8.59 -9.90 12.65
N ARG A 103 -9.32 -8.84 12.33
CA ARG A 103 -10.71 -8.60 12.78
C ARG A 103 -11.74 -8.58 11.67
N LEU A 104 -11.30 -8.46 10.42
CA LEU A 104 -12.16 -8.27 9.26
C LEU A 104 -11.80 -9.26 8.15
N PRO A 105 -12.76 -9.52 7.24
CA PRO A 105 -12.45 -10.12 5.95
C PRO A 105 -11.41 -9.30 5.17
N ALA A 106 -10.59 -9.98 4.36
CA ALA A 106 -9.61 -9.34 3.50
C ALA A 106 -10.30 -8.41 2.48
N THR A 107 -11.44 -8.84 1.94
CA THR A 107 -12.27 -8.05 1.02
C THR A 107 -12.75 -6.74 1.64
N THR A 108 -13.34 -6.80 2.84
CA THR A 108 -13.81 -5.62 3.58
C THR A 108 -12.67 -4.65 3.89
N THR A 109 -11.54 -5.17 4.38
CA THR A 109 -10.37 -4.34 4.70
C THR A 109 -9.80 -3.67 3.44
N SER A 110 -9.68 -4.41 2.34
CA SER A 110 -9.19 -3.88 1.07
C SER A 110 -10.12 -2.80 0.49
N LEU A 111 -11.44 -2.97 0.62
CA LEU A 111 -12.42 -1.98 0.23
C LEU A 111 -12.17 -0.67 0.98
N ILE A 112 -12.07 -0.69 2.31
CA ILE A 112 -11.85 0.53 3.12
C ILE A 112 -10.55 1.22 2.74
N LEU A 113 -9.44 0.46 2.64
CA LEU A 113 -8.15 1.05 2.28
C LEU A 113 -8.12 1.58 0.84
N SER A 114 -8.93 1.03 -0.07
CA SER A 114 -9.07 1.55 -1.44
C SER A 114 -9.66 2.97 -1.51
N PHE A 115 -10.25 3.48 -0.42
CA PHE A 115 -10.68 4.89 -0.34
C PHE A 115 -9.50 5.87 -0.22
N SER A 116 -8.28 5.38 -0.01
CA SER A 116 -7.10 6.24 0.19
C SER A 116 -6.90 7.33 -0.87
N PRO A 117 -7.03 7.06 -2.19
CA PRO A 117 -6.89 8.10 -3.21
C PRO A 117 -7.92 9.22 -3.08
N VAL A 118 -9.12 8.92 -2.56
CA VAL A 118 -10.15 9.92 -2.27
C VAL A 118 -9.74 10.78 -1.10
N VAL A 119 -9.30 10.18 0.02
CA VAL A 119 -8.83 10.93 1.20
C VAL A 119 -7.64 11.81 0.82
N VAL A 120 -6.67 11.30 0.06
CA VAL A 120 -5.53 12.10 -0.42
C VAL A 120 -5.98 13.25 -1.33
N ALA A 121 -7.01 13.05 -2.16
CA ALA A 121 -7.56 14.13 -2.97
C ALA A 121 -8.21 15.21 -2.08
N LEU A 122 -9.00 14.80 -1.07
CA LEU A 122 -9.61 15.72 -0.09
C LEU A 122 -8.56 16.52 0.69
N LEU A 123 -7.50 15.86 1.16
CA LEU A 123 -6.36 16.54 1.80
C LEU A 123 -5.66 17.52 0.84
N GLY A 124 -5.53 17.18 -0.44
CA GLY A 124 -5.00 18.09 -1.46
C GLY A 124 -5.87 19.34 -1.66
N ILE A 125 -7.19 19.21 -1.58
CA ILE A 125 -8.10 20.36 -1.63
C ILE A 125 -7.90 21.26 -0.42
N ALA A 126 -7.89 20.67 0.78
CA ALA A 126 -7.84 21.41 2.04
C ALA A 126 -6.49 22.11 2.28
N PHE A 127 -5.37 21.43 1.99
CA PHE A 127 -4.03 21.91 2.35
C PHE A 127 -3.21 22.44 1.18
N LEU A 128 -3.55 22.05 -0.06
CA LEU A 128 -2.79 22.44 -1.26
C LEU A 128 -3.60 23.31 -2.23
N ALA A 129 -4.82 23.71 -1.84
CA ALA A 129 -5.75 24.47 -2.67
C ALA A 129 -5.99 23.85 -4.07
N GLU A 130 -5.89 22.51 -4.17
CA GLU A 130 -6.20 21.79 -5.41
C GLU A 130 -7.69 21.94 -5.71
N GLN A 131 -8.05 22.44 -6.90
CA GLN A 131 -9.46 22.49 -7.31
C GLN A 131 -9.87 21.15 -7.95
N PRO A 132 -10.75 20.37 -7.30
CA PRO A 132 -11.18 19.08 -7.81
C PRO A 132 -12.10 19.27 -9.02
N ARG A 133 -11.93 18.44 -10.03
CA ARG A 133 -12.83 18.46 -11.20
C ARG A 133 -14.12 17.72 -10.89
N ARG A 134 -15.21 18.05 -11.61
CA ARG A 134 -16.52 17.36 -11.49
C ARG A 134 -16.42 15.83 -11.48
N ALA A 135 -15.53 15.26 -12.30
CA ALA A 135 -15.33 13.82 -12.36
C ALA A 135 -14.76 13.19 -11.08
N GLN A 136 -13.96 13.93 -10.29
CA GLN A 136 -13.47 13.43 -9.00
C GLN A 136 -14.62 13.38 -7.99
N TRP A 137 -15.48 14.40 -7.95
CA TRP A 137 -16.70 14.37 -7.14
C TRP A 137 -17.62 13.21 -7.50
N VAL A 138 -17.84 12.99 -8.81
CA VAL A 138 -18.63 11.85 -9.28
C VAL A 138 -17.99 10.52 -8.85
N GLY A 139 -16.68 10.37 -9.03
CA GLY A 139 -15.97 9.15 -8.61
C GLY A 139 -16.05 8.90 -7.10
N MET A 140 -15.95 9.96 -6.29
CA MET A 140 -16.13 9.88 -4.82
C MET A 140 -17.55 9.43 -4.46
N ALA A 141 -18.57 10.03 -5.07
CA ALA A 141 -19.96 9.65 -4.84
C ALA A 141 -20.23 8.19 -5.25
N VAL A 142 -19.76 7.78 -6.43
CA VAL A 142 -19.89 6.40 -6.92
C VAL A 142 -19.20 5.41 -5.98
N TYR A 143 -18.01 5.76 -5.46
CA TYR A 143 -17.33 4.94 -4.47
C TYR A 143 -18.16 4.78 -3.20
N LEU A 144 -18.67 5.87 -2.64
CA LEU A 144 -19.46 5.85 -1.40
C LEU A 144 -20.73 5.02 -1.55
N VAL A 145 -21.40 5.13 -2.71
CA VAL A 145 -22.56 4.28 -3.03
C VAL A 145 -22.15 2.81 -3.14
N GLY A 146 -21.06 2.50 -3.83
CA GLY A 146 -20.54 1.13 -3.92
C GLY A 146 -20.18 0.54 -2.55
N ALA A 147 -19.50 1.30 -1.70
CA ALA A 147 -19.16 0.89 -0.35
C ALA A 147 -20.39 0.70 0.54
N ALA A 148 -21.40 1.57 0.42
CA ALA A 148 -22.66 1.44 1.14
C ALA A 148 -23.44 0.17 0.72
N ILE A 149 -23.47 -0.13 -0.59
CA ILE A 149 -24.07 -1.37 -1.12
C ILE A 149 -23.30 -2.59 -0.59
N PHE A 150 -21.96 -2.54 -0.62
CA PHE A 150 -21.12 -3.64 -0.13
C PHE A 150 -21.37 -3.96 1.34
N LEU A 151 -21.51 -2.94 2.19
CA LEU A 151 -21.69 -3.11 3.63
C LEU A 151 -23.14 -3.40 4.04
N TYR A 152 -24.09 -3.47 3.09
CA TYR A 152 -25.51 -3.65 3.39
C TYR A 152 -25.93 -5.14 3.34
N PRO A 153 -26.68 -5.65 4.34
CA PRO A 153 -27.10 -4.97 5.57
C PRO A 153 -25.96 -4.85 6.58
N VAL A 154 -25.93 -3.74 7.32
CA VAL A 154 -24.90 -3.51 8.36
C VAL A 154 -25.25 -4.36 9.58
N ASN A 155 -24.82 -5.63 9.56
CA ASN A 155 -24.93 -6.53 10.70
C ASN A 155 -23.55 -7.03 11.10
N LEU A 156 -22.78 -6.15 11.75
CA LEU A 156 -21.39 -6.39 12.10
C LEU A 156 -21.26 -6.75 13.59
N PRO A 157 -20.64 -7.89 13.94
CA PRO A 157 -20.24 -8.19 15.30
C PRO A 157 -19.36 -7.08 15.89
N ALA A 158 -19.38 -6.90 17.22
CA ALA A 158 -18.61 -5.86 17.90
C ALA A 158 -17.10 -5.86 17.54
N GLN A 159 -16.51 -7.05 17.37
CA GLN A 159 -15.11 -7.20 16.96
C GLN A 159 -14.83 -6.63 15.55
N GLN A 160 -15.78 -6.78 14.63
CA GLN A 160 -15.68 -6.22 13.28
C GLN A 160 -15.85 -4.69 13.31
N VAL A 161 -16.69 -4.14 14.18
CA VAL A 161 -16.80 -2.68 14.36
C VAL A 161 -15.47 -2.07 14.82
N VAL A 162 -14.79 -2.71 15.78
CA VAL A 162 -13.42 -2.31 16.18
C VAL A 162 -12.45 -2.42 15.00
N GLY A 163 -12.53 -3.51 14.24
CA GLY A 163 -11.76 -3.71 13.01
C GLY A 163 -11.97 -2.60 11.99
N LEU A 164 -13.21 -2.13 11.79
CA LEU A 164 -13.53 -1.02 10.89
C LEU A 164 -12.87 0.28 11.37
N GLY A 165 -12.95 0.59 12.67
CA GLY A 165 -12.29 1.76 13.25
C GLY A 165 -10.78 1.72 13.02
N ILE A 166 -10.15 0.56 13.21
CA ILE A 166 -8.72 0.36 12.94
C ILE A 166 -8.41 0.51 11.44
N ALA A 167 -9.24 -0.05 10.55
CA ALA A 167 -9.07 0.09 9.11
C ALA A 167 -9.19 1.55 8.65
N VAL A 168 -10.13 2.32 9.22
CA VAL A 168 -10.26 3.76 8.96
C VAL A 168 -9.04 4.53 9.47
N LEU A 169 -8.51 4.20 10.65
CA LEU A 169 -7.26 4.79 11.13
C LEU A 169 -6.10 4.47 10.18
N GLY A 170 -6.00 3.22 9.71
CA GLY A 170 -5.02 2.80 8.71
C GLY A 170 -5.16 3.55 7.39
N LEU A 171 -6.39 3.75 6.90
CA LEU A 171 -6.70 4.56 5.72
C LEU A 171 -6.24 6.02 5.88
N LEU A 172 -6.51 6.65 7.02
CA LEU A 172 -6.09 8.03 7.29
C LEU A 172 -4.56 8.13 7.39
N ALA A 173 -3.92 7.18 8.07
CA ALA A 173 -2.46 7.08 8.15
C ALA A 173 -1.84 6.87 6.76
N ASN A 174 -2.42 6.00 5.94
CA ASN A 174 -2.00 5.74 4.56
C ASN A 174 -2.05 7.03 3.72
N ALA A 175 -3.14 7.79 3.83
CA ALA A 175 -3.29 9.06 3.14
C ALA A 175 -2.28 10.11 3.63
N GLY A 176 -2.06 10.21 4.94
CA GLY A 176 -1.06 11.08 5.55
C GLY A 176 0.37 10.74 5.10
N ALA A 177 0.74 9.47 5.12
CA ALA A 177 2.01 8.98 4.62
C ALA A 177 2.20 9.24 3.12
N ALA A 178 1.14 9.13 2.31
CA ALA A 178 1.21 9.46 0.89
C ALA A 178 1.51 10.96 0.67
N VAL A 179 0.97 11.85 1.50
CA VAL A 179 1.27 13.29 1.46
C VAL A 179 2.70 13.57 1.96
N LEU A 180 3.10 12.98 3.09
CA LEU A 180 4.46 13.09 3.64
C LEU A 180 5.53 12.58 2.66
N GLY A 181 5.31 11.40 2.08
CA GLY A 181 6.23 10.78 1.12
C GLY A 181 6.41 11.62 -0.14
N ARG A 182 5.34 12.30 -0.60
CA ARG A 182 5.46 13.28 -1.70
C ARG A 182 6.32 14.47 -1.30
N ALA A 183 6.12 15.03 -0.11
CA ALA A 183 6.91 16.16 0.37
C ALA A 183 8.41 15.81 0.47
N VAL A 184 8.73 14.61 0.98
CA VAL A 184 10.11 14.10 1.06
C VAL A 184 10.72 13.93 -0.34
N ASN A 185 10.01 13.25 -1.24
CA ASN A 185 10.52 12.96 -2.58
C ASN A 185 10.61 14.20 -3.49
N ARG A 186 9.76 15.23 -3.28
CA ARG A 186 9.74 16.45 -4.10
C ARG A 186 11.04 17.25 -4.00
N SER A 187 11.76 17.14 -2.89
CA SER A 187 13.07 17.77 -2.73
C SER A 187 14.11 17.26 -3.75
N GLY A 188 13.95 16.03 -4.25
CA GLY A 188 14.89 15.40 -5.19
C GLY A 188 16.28 15.09 -4.61
N VAL A 189 16.53 15.47 -3.35
CA VAL A 189 17.85 15.36 -2.70
C VAL A 189 18.18 13.91 -2.33
N LEU A 190 17.17 13.12 -1.95
CA LEU A 190 17.34 11.74 -1.49
C LEU A 190 16.93 10.74 -2.56
N SER A 191 17.71 9.68 -2.74
CA SER A 191 17.29 8.59 -3.61
C SER A 191 16.10 7.83 -3.01
N PRO A 192 15.14 7.36 -3.83
CA PRO A 192 13.98 6.61 -3.33
C PRO A 192 14.36 5.41 -2.47
N LEU A 193 15.46 4.73 -2.80
CA LEU A 193 15.98 3.61 -2.02
C LEU A 193 16.40 4.04 -0.60
N VAL A 194 17.07 5.19 -0.44
CA VAL A 194 17.47 5.70 0.87
C VAL A 194 16.25 6.09 1.69
N VAL A 195 15.28 6.78 1.08
CA VAL A 195 14.01 7.13 1.74
C VAL A 195 13.32 5.86 2.25
N THR A 196 13.17 4.84 1.40
CA THR A 196 12.54 3.57 1.76
C THR A 196 13.30 2.86 2.88
N VAL A 197 14.61 2.67 2.77
CA VAL A 197 15.38 1.89 3.75
C VAL A 197 15.44 2.58 5.11
N VAL A 198 15.63 3.91 5.16
CA VAL A 198 15.70 4.64 6.43
C VAL A 198 14.32 4.68 7.10
N SER A 199 13.26 5.05 6.36
CA SER A 199 11.90 5.10 6.92
C SER A 199 11.37 3.71 7.30
N MET A 200 11.65 2.67 6.49
CA MET A 200 11.30 1.29 6.80
C MET A 200 12.05 0.79 8.03
N GLY A 201 13.36 1.04 8.12
CA GLY A 201 14.15 0.66 9.28
C GLY A 201 13.57 1.23 10.56
N ILE A 202 13.36 2.55 10.62
CA ILE A 202 12.80 3.21 11.81
C ILE A 202 11.41 2.67 12.14
N GLY A 203 10.48 2.73 11.18
CA GLY A 203 9.09 2.40 11.45
C GLY A 203 8.86 0.91 11.74
N SER A 204 9.60 0.01 11.08
CA SER A 204 9.50 -1.43 11.32
C SER A 204 10.07 -1.86 12.67
N LEU A 205 11.17 -1.23 13.11
CA LEU A 205 11.74 -1.49 14.43
C LEU A 205 10.81 -1.02 15.55
N VAL A 206 10.21 0.16 15.41
CA VAL A 206 9.19 0.64 16.37
C VAL A 206 7.98 -0.28 16.37
N LEU A 207 7.49 -0.68 15.19
CA LEU A 207 6.36 -1.61 15.07
C LEU A 207 6.64 -2.95 15.72
N LEU A 208 7.81 -3.54 15.47
CA LEU A 208 8.20 -4.81 16.09
C LEU A 208 8.34 -4.64 17.61
N ALA A 209 8.97 -3.57 18.09
CA ALA A 209 9.09 -3.30 19.52
C ALA A 209 7.72 -3.15 20.19
N THR A 210 6.79 -2.42 19.55
CA THR A 210 5.40 -2.30 20.04
C THR A 210 4.69 -3.66 20.03
N GLY A 211 4.85 -4.46 18.96
CA GLY A 211 4.28 -5.80 18.89
C GLY A 211 4.79 -6.71 20.00
N LEU A 212 6.10 -6.78 20.19
CA LEU A 212 6.71 -7.58 21.26
C LEU A 212 6.30 -7.11 22.66
N ALA A 213 6.20 -5.80 22.88
CA ALA A 213 5.81 -5.23 24.16
C ALA A 213 4.33 -5.46 24.50
N THR A 214 3.45 -5.47 23.50
CA THR A 214 1.98 -5.55 23.70
C THR A 214 1.40 -6.93 23.47
N GLN A 215 2.04 -7.76 22.65
CA GLN A 215 1.55 -9.08 22.23
C GLN A 215 2.53 -10.22 22.58
N GLY A 216 3.72 -9.90 23.07
CA GLY A 216 4.75 -10.88 23.42
C GLY A 216 5.52 -11.43 22.21
N MET A 217 6.48 -12.31 22.51
CA MET A 217 7.24 -13.06 21.50
C MET A 217 6.50 -14.37 21.18
N PRO A 218 6.03 -14.56 19.94
CA PRO A 218 5.34 -15.79 19.56
C PRO A 218 6.33 -16.94 19.38
N VAL A 219 5.87 -18.15 19.69
CA VAL A 219 6.57 -19.39 19.29
C VAL A 219 6.13 -19.70 17.87
N LEU A 220 7.02 -19.48 16.91
CA LEU A 220 6.70 -19.60 15.49
C LEU A 220 7.00 -21.01 14.98
N SER A 221 6.01 -21.61 14.34
CA SER A 221 6.20 -22.83 13.55
C SER A 221 7.11 -22.59 12.32
N PRO A 222 7.71 -23.63 11.73
CA PRO A 222 8.44 -23.50 10.47
C PRO A 222 7.61 -22.91 9.33
N SER A 223 6.31 -23.23 9.26
CA SER A 223 5.36 -22.67 8.29
C SER A 223 5.16 -21.17 8.51
N SER A 224 4.99 -20.73 9.76
CA SER A 224 4.90 -19.31 10.11
C SER A 224 6.16 -18.53 9.72
N TRP A 225 7.35 -19.09 9.95
CA TRP A 225 8.60 -18.49 9.49
C TRP A 225 8.69 -18.43 7.95
N ALA A 226 8.24 -19.46 7.24
CA ALA A 226 8.21 -19.46 5.79
C ALA A 226 7.27 -18.38 5.23
N ILE A 227 6.10 -18.19 5.84
CA ILE A 227 5.15 -17.12 5.48
C ILE A 227 5.80 -15.75 5.69
N VAL A 228 6.39 -15.48 6.87
CA VAL A 228 7.09 -14.22 7.17
C VAL A 228 8.21 -13.97 6.16
N GLY A 229 9.02 -14.99 5.88
CA GLY A 229 10.12 -14.94 4.92
C GLY A 229 9.64 -14.62 3.50
N TRP A 230 8.60 -15.31 3.02
CA TRP A 230 8.00 -15.06 1.71
C TRP A 230 7.40 -13.66 1.60
N LEU A 231 6.70 -13.20 2.65
CA LEU A 231 6.14 -11.85 2.70
C LEU A 231 7.24 -10.78 2.67
N ALA A 232 8.33 -10.98 3.41
CA ALA A 232 9.44 -10.03 3.45
C ALA A 232 10.24 -9.99 2.14
N VAL A 233 10.63 -11.15 1.62
CA VAL A 233 11.52 -11.24 0.45
C VAL A 233 10.75 -11.01 -0.84
N VAL A 234 9.69 -11.78 -1.08
CA VAL A 234 8.98 -11.79 -2.37
C VAL A 234 8.00 -10.64 -2.47
N ASN A 235 7.11 -10.50 -1.48
CA ASN A 235 6.02 -9.52 -1.54
C ASN A 235 6.45 -8.10 -1.19
N THR A 236 7.56 -7.95 -0.46
CA THR A 236 8.04 -6.65 -0.03
C THR A 236 9.29 -6.27 -0.82
N ALA A 237 10.46 -6.86 -0.57
CA ALA A 237 11.70 -6.41 -1.21
C ALA A 237 11.72 -6.59 -2.75
N PHE A 238 11.40 -7.78 -3.24
CA PHE A 238 11.38 -8.08 -4.68
C PHE A 238 10.28 -7.32 -5.42
N ALA A 239 9.04 -7.41 -4.93
CA ALA A 239 7.90 -6.72 -5.55
C ALA A 239 8.07 -5.20 -5.58
N PHE A 240 8.57 -4.56 -4.50
CA PHE A 240 8.89 -3.13 -4.54
C PHE A 240 9.98 -2.80 -5.55
N THR A 241 11.02 -3.62 -5.66
CA THR A 241 12.08 -3.42 -6.66
C THR A 241 11.50 -3.49 -8.07
N LEU A 242 10.68 -4.49 -8.35
CA LEU A 242 10.04 -4.67 -9.64
C LEU A 242 9.07 -3.53 -9.97
N TRP A 243 8.26 -3.10 -9.00
CA TRP A 243 7.37 -1.93 -9.15
C TRP A 243 8.14 -0.66 -9.52
N ASN A 244 9.25 -0.39 -8.81
CA ASN A 244 10.08 0.77 -9.12
C ASN A 244 10.68 0.73 -10.53
N LEU A 245 10.91 -0.46 -11.09
CA LEU A 245 11.32 -0.60 -12.48
C LEU A 245 10.17 -0.26 -13.44
N THR A 246 8.94 -0.71 -13.16
CA THR A 246 7.78 -0.41 -14.03
C THR A 246 7.46 1.09 -14.07
N LEU A 247 7.66 1.81 -12.95
CA LEU A 247 7.50 3.26 -12.88
C LEU A 247 8.44 4.06 -13.79
N ARG A 248 9.50 3.44 -14.33
CA ARG A 248 10.39 4.07 -15.31
C ARG A 248 9.82 4.07 -16.73
N THR A 249 8.78 3.27 -16.97
CA THR A 249 8.20 3.03 -18.31
C THR A 249 6.72 3.33 -18.35
N LEU A 250 5.98 2.98 -17.30
CA LEU A 250 4.55 3.23 -17.19
C LEU A 250 4.29 4.65 -16.68
N SER A 251 3.28 5.30 -17.25
CA SER A 251 2.75 6.54 -16.71
C SER A 251 2.10 6.31 -15.35
N ALA A 252 2.04 7.37 -14.53
CA ALA A 252 1.36 7.33 -13.25
C ALA A 252 -0.13 6.91 -13.37
N THR A 253 -0.78 7.24 -14.49
CA THR A 253 -2.16 6.80 -14.77
C THR A 253 -2.22 5.29 -14.99
N GLU A 254 -1.35 4.73 -15.83
CA GLU A 254 -1.27 3.27 -16.05
C GLU A 254 -0.98 2.53 -14.75
N SER A 255 -0.01 2.99 -13.97
CA SER A 255 0.31 2.41 -12.67
C SER A 255 -0.85 2.48 -11.69
N SER A 256 -1.63 3.55 -11.69
CA SER A 256 -2.83 3.67 -10.83
C SER A 256 -3.93 2.70 -11.26
N VAL A 257 -4.19 2.60 -12.57
CA VAL A 257 -5.19 1.66 -13.13
C VAL A 257 -4.81 0.22 -12.79
N ILE A 258 -3.54 -0.15 -12.98
CA ILE A 258 -3.04 -1.49 -12.65
C ILE A 258 -3.12 -1.71 -11.14
N ASN A 259 -2.72 -0.75 -10.30
CA ASN A 259 -2.83 -0.92 -8.85
C ASN A 259 -4.30 -1.10 -8.38
N ASN A 260 -5.26 -0.43 -9.04
CA ASN A 260 -6.68 -0.58 -8.75
C ASN A 260 -7.21 -2.01 -9.01
N THR A 261 -6.54 -2.82 -9.84
CA THR A 261 -6.93 -4.23 -10.04
C THR A 261 -6.72 -5.08 -8.80
N MET A 262 -5.92 -4.63 -7.82
CA MET A 262 -5.75 -5.32 -6.55
C MET A 262 -7.07 -5.53 -5.82
N LEU A 263 -8.03 -4.61 -5.91
CA LEU A 263 -9.32 -4.77 -5.23
C LEU A 263 -10.06 -6.03 -5.71
N ILE A 264 -10.00 -6.30 -7.02
CA ILE A 264 -10.59 -7.50 -7.64
C ILE A 264 -9.71 -8.73 -7.34
N GLN A 265 -8.38 -8.61 -7.48
CA GLN A 265 -7.46 -9.72 -7.22
C GLN A 265 -7.54 -10.22 -5.78
N ILE A 266 -7.62 -9.31 -4.79
CA ILE A 266 -7.79 -9.66 -3.38
C ILE A 266 -9.11 -10.40 -3.18
N ALA A 267 -10.21 -9.94 -3.78
CA ALA A 267 -11.49 -10.62 -3.67
C ALA A 267 -11.48 -12.04 -4.26
N VAL A 268 -10.89 -12.23 -5.45
CA VAL A 268 -10.76 -13.57 -6.05
C VAL A 268 -9.85 -14.47 -5.20
N LEU A 269 -8.71 -13.95 -4.74
CA LEU A 269 -7.77 -14.73 -3.93
C LEU A 269 -8.33 -15.07 -2.54
N ALA A 270 -9.06 -14.14 -1.91
CA ALA A 270 -9.71 -14.39 -0.63
C ALA A 270 -10.84 -15.42 -0.77
N TRP A 271 -11.60 -15.39 -1.86
CA TRP A 271 -12.60 -16.42 -2.13
C TRP A 271 -11.96 -17.81 -2.33
N VAL A 272 -10.86 -17.89 -3.09
CA VAL A 272 -10.21 -19.16 -3.42
C VAL A 272 -9.44 -19.77 -2.24
N PHE A 273 -8.77 -18.95 -1.43
CA PHE A 273 -7.83 -19.44 -0.42
C PHE A 273 -8.29 -19.24 1.03
N LEU A 274 -9.27 -18.36 1.29
CA LEU A 274 -9.77 -18.05 2.64
C LEU A 274 -11.26 -18.39 2.81
N ASP A 275 -11.89 -18.96 1.78
CA ASP A 275 -13.33 -19.21 1.72
C ASP A 275 -14.20 -17.94 1.97
N GLU A 276 -13.65 -16.75 1.70
CA GLU A 276 -14.38 -15.47 1.80
C GLU A 276 -15.27 -15.29 0.56
N SER A 277 -16.42 -15.96 0.53
CA SER A 277 -17.41 -15.80 -0.54
C SER A 277 -18.12 -14.46 -0.47
N LEU A 278 -18.34 -13.84 -1.64
CA LEU A 278 -19.08 -12.58 -1.77
C LEU A 278 -20.48 -12.86 -2.33
N SER A 279 -21.49 -12.28 -1.70
CA SER A 279 -22.85 -12.19 -2.21
C SER A 279 -22.91 -11.34 -3.48
N PRO A 280 -23.96 -11.49 -4.32
CA PRO A 280 -24.16 -10.63 -5.49
C PRO A 280 -24.20 -9.13 -5.16
N THR A 281 -24.71 -8.78 -3.98
CA THR A 281 -24.75 -7.41 -3.47
C THR A 281 -23.35 -6.89 -3.18
N GLU A 282 -22.51 -7.67 -2.50
CA GLU A 282 -21.12 -7.32 -2.23
C GLU A 282 -20.30 -7.21 -3.52
N VAL A 283 -20.49 -8.13 -4.48
CA VAL A 283 -19.84 -8.03 -5.80
C VAL A 283 -20.23 -6.74 -6.51
N THR A 284 -21.51 -6.37 -6.50
CA THR A 284 -22.00 -5.12 -7.10
C THR A 284 -21.37 -3.90 -6.42
N GLY A 285 -21.35 -3.88 -5.09
CA GLY A 285 -20.74 -2.81 -4.31
C GLY A 285 -19.23 -2.68 -4.57
N LEU A 286 -18.52 -3.80 -4.64
CA LEU A 286 -17.08 -3.85 -4.92
C LEU A 286 -16.75 -3.32 -6.32
N VAL A 287 -17.53 -3.70 -7.33
CA VAL A 287 -17.36 -3.22 -8.73
C VAL A 287 -17.62 -1.71 -8.83
N LEU A 288 -18.68 -1.21 -8.17
CA LEU A 288 -18.96 0.23 -8.12
C LEU A 288 -17.85 0.99 -7.40
N ALA A 289 -17.36 0.47 -6.28
CA ALA A 289 -16.25 1.06 -5.55
C ALA A 289 -14.96 1.11 -6.40
N ALA A 290 -14.61 0.00 -7.05
CA ALA A 290 -13.47 -0.08 -7.97
C ALA A 290 -13.56 0.98 -9.08
N PHE A 291 -14.76 1.16 -9.66
CA PHE A 291 -15.01 2.14 -10.70
C PHE A 291 -14.94 3.59 -10.17
N GLY A 292 -15.48 3.85 -8.98
CA GLY A 292 -15.39 5.15 -8.31
C GLY A 292 -13.94 5.59 -8.06
N VAL A 293 -13.11 4.70 -7.52
CA VAL A 293 -11.66 4.97 -7.33
C VAL A 293 -10.96 5.26 -8.65
N LEU A 294 -11.24 4.45 -9.68
CA LEU A 294 -10.68 4.63 -11.01
C LEU A 294 -10.99 6.02 -11.59
N LEU A 295 -12.24 6.49 -11.46
CA LEU A 295 -12.66 7.83 -11.91
C LEU A 295 -11.88 8.95 -11.19
N VAL A 296 -11.62 8.79 -9.90
CA VAL A 296 -10.84 9.75 -9.10
C VAL A 296 -9.37 9.78 -9.54
N GLN A 297 -8.79 8.61 -9.84
CA GLN A 297 -7.38 8.48 -10.21
C GLN A 297 -7.07 8.93 -11.64
N VAL A 298 -7.87 8.53 -12.63
CA VAL A 298 -7.58 8.74 -14.07
C VAL A 298 -7.48 10.23 -14.43
N ARG A 299 -8.20 11.11 -13.72
CA ARG A 299 -8.27 12.54 -14.09
C ARG A 299 -7.45 13.49 -13.22
N ARG A 300 -6.91 13.02 -12.09
CA ARG A 300 -6.03 13.83 -11.22
C ARG A 300 -4.68 14.16 -11.88
N LEU A 301 -4.23 13.32 -12.81
CA LEU A 301 -2.86 13.39 -13.34
C LEU A 301 -2.72 14.26 -14.60
N ARG A 302 -3.82 14.71 -15.22
CA ARG A 302 -3.81 15.53 -16.46
C ARG A 302 -3.37 16.99 -16.26
N ARG A 303 -2.94 17.40 -15.06
CA ARG A 303 -2.41 18.74 -14.72
C ARG A 303 -0.90 18.75 -14.40
N TRP A 304 -0.23 17.60 -14.43
CA TRP A 304 1.18 17.49 -14.04
C TRP A 304 2.14 17.29 -15.22
N SER A 305 1.63 17.39 -16.46
CA SER A 305 2.40 17.34 -17.71
C SER A 305 2.38 18.66 -18.47
N SER A 306 2.09 19.77 -17.78
CA SER A 306 2.05 21.13 -18.32
C SER A 306 2.76 22.07 -17.36
#